data_AF-I7ASB4-F1
#
_entry.id   AF-I7ASB4-F1
#
_cell.length_a   1.000
_cell.length_b   1.000
_cell.length_c   1.000
_cell.angle_alpha   90.00
_cell.angle_beta   90.00
_cell.angle_gamma   90.00
#
_symmetry.space_group_name_H-M   'P 1'
#
loop_
_entity.id
_entity.type
_entity.pdbx_description
1 polymer ?
#
loop_
_entity_poly.entity_id
_entity_poly.type
_entity_poly.pdbx_seq_one_letter_code
_entity_poly.pdbx_strand_id
1 'polypeptide(L)'
;MRLKALVRKRANDLLLSLRSLRAEICREDVFGQILGNIHKSYIRLVTLLSKPKVQRQELTEIDSKNGIVKYKAGELEFLYHAEHGIISVSGGDIGIDNHILCSIRSEPTDKHLGLANDMLMMYIGYERAPCDVCGSYATIPGFLTPTCRSIEEDFILVHHSQCKVEQLEK
;
A
#
# COMPACT_ATOMS: atom_id res chain seq x y z
N MET A 1 13.49 -0.48 4.28
CA MET A 1 14.15 -0.40 2.95
C MET A 1 14.30 1.08 2.59
N ARG A 2 15.48 1.59 2.18
CA ARG A 2 15.65 3.04 1.92
C ARG A 2 14.70 3.50 0.80
N LEU A 3 13.83 4.51 1.03
CA LEU A 3 12.87 5.07 0.06
C LEU A 3 13.41 5.22 -1.37
N LYS A 4 14.67 5.63 -1.51
CA LYS A 4 15.37 5.75 -2.80
C LYS A 4 15.42 4.43 -3.59
N ALA A 5 15.61 3.29 -2.92
CA ALA A 5 15.61 1.97 -3.56
C ALA A 5 14.22 1.58 -4.06
N LEU A 6 13.18 1.87 -3.27
CA LEU A 6 11.78 1.66 -3.65
C LEU A 6 11.39 2.52 -4.85
N VAL A 7 11.73 3.81 -4.83
CA VAL A 7 11.48 4.72 -5.96
C VAL A 7 12.16 4.20 -7.22
N ARG A 8 13.41 3.72 -7.12
CA ARG A 8 14.12 3.13 -8.25
C ARG A 8 13.46 1.86 -8.78
N LYS A 9 13.02 0.95 -7.90
CA LYS A 9 12.28 -0.27 -8.27
C LYS A 9 11.03 0.11 -9.06
N ARG A 10 10.21 1.02 -8.54
CA ARG A 10 8.95 1.43 -9.18
C ARG A 10 9.12 2.23 -10.47
N ALA A 11 10.16 3.05 -10.57
CA ALA A 11 10.51 3.70 -11.83
C ALA A 11 10.89 2.66 -12.90
N ASN A 12 11.64 1.63 -12.53
CA ASN A 12 11.98 0.54 -13.45
C ASN A 12 10.75 -0.27 -13.87
N ASP A 13 9.82 -0.55 -12.96
CA ASP A 13 8.56 -1.24 -13.28
C ASP A 13 7.77 -0.48 -14.35
N LEU A 14 7.63 0.84 -14.20
CA LEU A 14 6.96 1.69 -15.19
C LEU A 14 7.70 1.69 -16.53
N LEU A 15 9.02 1.84 -16.52
CA LEU A 15 9.82 1.79 -17.74
C LEU A 15 9.69 0.45 -18.45
N LEU A 16 9.62 -0.66 -17.70
CA LEU A 16 9.39 -1.98 -18.24
C LEU A 16 8.00 -2.08 -18.89
N SER A 17 6.94 -1.60 -18.22
CA SER A 17 5.59 -1.56 -18.79
C SER A 17 5.52 -0.71 -20.07
N LEU A 18 6.21 0.44 -20.11
CA LEU A 18 6.25 1.31 -21.29
C LEU A 18 6.97 0.67 -22.48
N ARG A 19 7.96 -0.21 -22.25
CA ARG A 19 8.65 -0.91 -23.33
C ARG A 19 7.72 -1.82 -24.14
N SER A 20 6.63 -2.29 -23.55
CA SER A 20 5.62 -3.09 -24.26
C SER A 20 4.95 -2.35 -25.41
N LEU A 21 4.98 -1.01 -25.43
CA LEU A 21 4.48 -0.19 -26.54
C LEU A 21 5.41 -0.13 -27.75
N ARG A 22 6.62 -0.71 -27.68
CA ARG A 22 7.56 -0.70 -28.81
C ARG A 22 7.24 -1.73 -29.88
N ALA A 23 6.51 -2.78 -29.51
CA ALA A 23 6.09 -3.81 -30.45
C ALA A 23 4.79 -3.39 -31.14
N GLU A 24 4.56 -3.91 -32.35
CA GLU A 24 3.25 -3.80 -33.00
C GLU A 24 2.20 -4.57 -32.18
N ILE A 25 1.06 -3.92 -31.92
CA ILE A 25 -0.02 -4.48 -31.10
C ILE A 25 -1.21 -4.74 -32.01
N CYS A 26 -1.38 -6.00 -32.42
CA CYS A 26 -2.40 -6.38 -33.41
C CYS A 26 -3.78 -6.70 -32.80
N ARG A 27 -3.96 -6.51 -31.48
CA ARG A 27 -5.15 -6.93 -30.75
C ARG A 27 -5.56 -5.88 -29.71
N GLU A 28 -6.83 -5.49 -29.74
CA GLU A 28 -7.40 -4.47 -28.85
C GLU A 28 -7.35 -4.87 -27.38
N ASP A 29 -7.63 -6.14 -27.06
CA ASP A 29 -7.58 -6.65 -25.69
C ASP A 29 -6.16 -6.63 -25.12
N VAL A 30 -5.16 -6.97 -25.94
CA VAL A 30 -3.74 -6.89 -25.58
C VAL A 30 -3.31 -5.43 -25.38
N PHE A 31 -3.80 -4.53 -26.24
CA PHE A 31 -3.57 -3.09 -26.07
C PHE A 31 -4.14 -2.58 -24.74
N GLY A 32 -5.38 -2.95 -24.41
CA GLY A 32 -6.01 -2.63 -23.14
C GLY A 32 -5.23 -3.13 -21.93
N GLN A 33 -4.71 -4.37 -21.99
CA GLN A 33 -3.87 -4.93 -20.94
C GLN A 33 -2.55 -4.16 -20.76
N ILE A 34 -1.89 -3.77 -21.86
CA ILE A 34 -0.65 -2.98 -21.83
C ILE A 34 -0.92 -1.60 -21.20
N LEU A 35 -1.99 -0.93 -21.60
CA LEU A 35 -2.39 0.35 -21.01
C LEU A 35 -2.71 0.21 -19.52
N GLY A 36 -3.41 -0.86 -19.12
CA GLY A 36 -3.68 -1.16 -17.71
C GLY A 36 -2.41 -1.32 -16.88
N ASN A 37 -1.44 -2.08 -17.40
CA ASN A 37 -0.14 -2.27 -16.73
C ASN A 37 0.66 -0.96 -16.61
N ILE A 38 0.66 -0.13 -17.65
CA ILE A 38 1.31 1.18 -17.60
C ILE A 38 0.64 2.08 -16.56
N HIS A 39 -0.69 2.16 -16.60
CA HIS A 39 -1.46 2.97 -15.65
C HIS A 39 -1.19 2.52 -14.21
N LYS A 40 -1.24 1.21 -13.94
CA LYS A 40 -0.94 0.62 -12.64
C LYS A 40 0.47 0.97 -12.16
N SER A 41 1.49 0.76 -12.99
CA SER A 41 2.88 1.08 -12.65
C SER A 41 3.08 2.59 -12.42
N TYR A 42 2.39 3.42 -13.19
CA TYR A 42 2.42 4.88 -13.04
C TYR A 42 1.78 5.33 -11.72
N ILE A 43 0.57 4.89 -11.42
CA ILE A 43 -0.13 5.23 -10.17
C ILE A 43 0.73 4.82 -8.97
N ARG A 44 1.29 3.61 -8.97
CA ARG A 44 2.20 3.14 -7.90
C ARG A 44 3.40 4.06 -7.71
N LEU A 45 4.05 4.48 -8.79
CA LEU A 45 5.19 5.41 -8.73
C LEU A 45 4.77 6.79 -8.22
N VAL A 46 3.66 7.34 -8.72
CA VAL A 46 3.15 8.67 -8.32
C VAL A 46 2.74 8.68 -6.86
N THR A 47 2.02 7.66 -6.39
CA THR A 47 1.69 7.51 -4.97
C THR A 47 2.98 7.46 -4.17
N LEU A 48 4.00 6.70 -4.61
CA LEU A 48 5.29 6.65 -3.93
C LEU A 48 6.02 8.00 -3.87
N LEU A 49 6.00 8.78 -4.95
CA LEU A 49 6.63 10.10 -5.03
C LEU A 49 5.85 11.20 -4.31
N SER A 50 4.54 11.01 -4.11
CA SER A 50 3.67 11.93 -3.40
C SER A 50 3.73 11.74 -1.88
N LYS A 51 4.10 10.54 -1.43
CA LYS A 51 4.23 10.17 -0.01
C LYS A 51 5.09 11.12 0.84
N PRO A 52 6.24 11.68 0.41
CA PRO A 52 7.01 12.62 1.23
C PRO A 52 6.25 13.89 1.68
N LYS A 53 5.08 14.17 1.10
CA LYS A 53 4.19 15.27 1.50
C LYS A 53 3.17 14.87 2.57
N VAL A 54 3.14 13.59 2.95
CA VAL A 54 2.23 13.03 3.97
C VAL A 54 2.78 13.36 5.36
N GLN A 55 1.92 13.89 6.23
CA GLN A 55 2.24 14.17 7.61
C GLN A 55 2.65 12.88 8.35
N ARG A 56 3.65 13.00 9.25
CA ARG A 56 4.04 11.92 10.15
C ARG A 56 2.91 11.58 11.12
N GLN A 57 3.00 10.41 11.76
CA GLN A 57 2.11 10.01 12.87
C GLN A 57 1.82 11.18 13.81
N GLU A 58 0.54 11.48 13.99
CA GLU A 58 0.12 12.46 15.00
C GLU A 58 -0.14 11.72 16.31
N LEU A 59 0.50 12.21 17.38
CA LEU A 59 0.20 11.74 18.73
C LEU A 59 -1.23 12.14 19.06
N THR A 60 -2.10 11.14 19.21
CA THR A 60 -3.54 11.36 19.36
C THR A 60 -3.96 11.28 20.82
N GLU A 61 -3.37 10.36 21.59
CA GLU A 61 -3.75 10.11 22.98
C GLU A 61 -2.60 9.47 23.78
N ILE A 62 -2.54 9.74 25.08
CA ILE A 62 -1.59 9.14 26.02
C ILE A 62 -2.36 8.56 27.21
N ASP A 63 -2.38 7.23 27.31
CA ASP A 63 -2.78 6.55 28.54
C ASP A 63 -1.57 6.48 29.47
N SER A 64 -1.51 7.47 30.37
CA SER A 64 -0.42 7.61 31.34
C SER A 64 -0.41 6.49 32.39
N LYS A 65 -1.54 5.80 32.60
CA LYS A 65 -1.67 4.75 33.62
C LYS A 65 -1.03 3.45 33.16
N ASN A 66 -1.18 3.14 31.87
CA ASN A 66 -0.64 1.92 31.26
C ASN A 66 0.60 2.19 30.38
N GLY A 67 1.05 3.44 30.27
CA GLY A 67 2.21 3.82 29.45
C GLY A 67 2.00 3.63 27.95
N ILE A 68 0.74 3.69 27.49
CA ILE A 68 0.37 3.45 26.09
C ILE A 68 0.16 4.78 25.37
N VAL A 69 0.80 4.94 24.22
CA VAL A 69 0.64 6.09 23.33
C VAL A 69 -0.08 5.63 22.07
N LYS A 70 -1.14 6.36 21.71
CA LYS A 70 -1.87 6.15 20.46
C LYS A 70 -1.37 7.12 19.40
N TYR A 71 -1.00 6.56 18.25
CA TYR A 71 -0.63 7.29 17.05
C TYR A 71 -1.65 7.03 15.94
N LYS A 72 -1.96 8.05 15.15
CA LYS A 72 -2.86 7.94 14.00
C LYS A 72 -2.26 8.59 12.76
N ALA A 73 -2.52 8.00 11.60
CA ALA A 73 -2.33 8.64 10.31
C ALA A 73 -3.34 8.09 9.28
N GLY A 74 -4.25 8.95 8.82
CA GLY A 74 -5.38 8.50 8.01
C GLY A 74 -6.31 7.57 8.81
N GLU A 75 -6.67 6.43 8.22
CA GLU A 75 -7.48 5.39 8.90
C GLU A 75 -6.63 4.38 9.69
N LEU A 76 -5.30 4.47 9.61
CA LEU A 76 -4.37 3.59 10.35
C LEU A 76 -4.09 4.14 11.75
N GLU A 77 -4.24 3.27 12.74
CA GLU A 77 -3.99 3.53 14.16
C GLU A 77 -2.96 2.55 14.72
N PHE A 78 -2.05 3.06 15.55
CA PHE A 78 -1.01 2.28 16.23
C PHE A 78 -1.07 2.54 17.73
N LEU A 79 -0.95 1.48 18.52
CA LEU A 79 -0.71 1.58 19.96
C LEU A 79 0.75 1.22 20.25
N TYR A 80 1.43 2.07 20.99
CA TYR A 80 2.84 1.94 21.35
C TYR A 80 3.02 1.94 22.86
N HIS A 81 3.88 1.07 23.37
CA HIS A 81 4.34 1.03 24.75
C HIS A 81 5.87 1.20 24.79
N ALA A 82 6.41 1.95 25.74
CA ALA A 82 7.85 2.25 25.79
C ALA A 82 8.73 0.99 25.87
N GLU A 83 8.29 -0.02 26.62
CA GLU A 83 9.06 -1.27 26.83
C GLU A 83 8.75 -2.35 25.78
N HIS A 84 7.53 -2.37 25.24
CA HIS A 84 7.04 -3.46 24.37
C HIS A 84 6.95 -3.05 22.89
N GLY A 85 7.16 -1.77 22.59
CA GLY A 85 7.03 -1.21 21.26
C GLY A 85 5.58 -1.17 20.77
N ILE A 86 5.37 -1.36 19.46
CA ILE A 86 4.03 -1.42 18.87
C ILE A 86 3.28 -2.68 19.34
N ILE A 87 2.18 -2.45 20.04
CA ILE A 87 1.34 -3.50 20.62
C ILE A 87 0.08 -3.80 19.81
N SER A 88 -0.38 -2.85 19.00
CA SER A 88 -1.57 -3.01 18.15
C SER A 88 -1.47 -2.13 16.90
N VAL A 89 -2.10 -2.61 15.83
CA VAL A 89 -2.31 -1.92 14.55
C VAL A 89 -3.80 -2.09 14.19
N SER A 90 -4.43 -1.04 13.71
CA SER A 90 -5.82 -1.08 13.22
C SER A 90 -5.97 -0.20 11.98
N GLY A 91 -6.31 -0.81 10.85
CA GLY A 91 -6.53 -0.16 9.54
C GLY A 91 -7.80 -0.61 8.84
N GLY A 92 -8.68 -1.35 9.54
CA GLY A 92 -9.96 -1.81 9.02
C GLY A 92 -9.89 -3.07 8.16
N ASP A 93 -8.72 -3.70 8.05
CA ASP A 93 -8.54 -5.00 7.41
C ASP A 93 -7.63 -5.89 8.28
N ILE A 94 -8.22 -6.94 8.84
CA ILE A 94 -7.54 -7.82 9.81
C ILE A 94 -6.28 -8.49 9.20
N GLY A 95 -6.29 -8.80 7.90
CA GLY A 95 -5.16 -9.42 7.23
C GLY A 95 -3.97 -8.47 7.14
N ILE A 96 -4.24 -7.22 6.75
CA ILE A 96 -3.24 -6.15 6.69
C ILE A 96 -2.72 -5.83 8.10
N ASP A 97 -3.62 -5.66 9.07
CA ASP A 97 -3.29 -5.30 10.44
C ASP A 97 -2.33 -6.33 11.06
N ASN A 98 -2.63 -7.62 10.87
CA ASN A 98 -1.77 -8.71 11.31
C ASN A 98 -0.42 -8.71 10.61
N HIS A 99 -0.38 -8.47 9.28
CA HIS A 99 0.87 -8.41 8.55
C HIS A 99 1.77 -7.27 9.04
N ILE A 100 1.23 -6.05 9.13
CA ILE A 100 1.95 -4.86 9.61
C ILE A 100 2.50 -5.13 11.02
N LEU A 101 1.65 -5.62 11.93
CA LEU A 101 2.04 -5.90 13.30
C LEU A 101 3.16 -6.94 13.37
N CYS A 102 3.07 -8.03 12.61
CA CYS A 102 4.11 -9.07 12.54
C CYS A 102 5.42 -8.54 11.97
N SER A 103 5.36 -7.77 10.88
CA SER A 103 6.56 -7.20 10.24
C SER A 103 7.26 -6.15 11.10
N ILE A 104 6.53 -5.39 11.92
CA ILE A 104 7.13 -4.46 12.87
C ILE A 104 7.79 -5.26 14.01
N ARG A 105 7.09 -6.25 14.57
CA ARG A 105 7.56 -7.03 15.72
C ARG A 105 8.69 -8.01 15.40
N SER A 106 9.01 -8.25 14.13
CA SER A 106 10.21 -9.00 13.74
C SER A 106 11.51 -8.21 13.93
N GLU A 107 11.42 -6.93 14.25
CA GLU A 107 12.57 -6.03 14.46
C GLU A 107 12.73 -5.65 15.94
N PRO A 108 13.86 -5.05 16.34
CA PRO A 108 14.04 -4.51 17.69
C PRO A 108 13.07 -3.37 18.04
N THR A 109 12.62 -3.33 19.30
CA THR A 109 11.63 -2.36 19.83
C THR A 109 11.96 -0.90 19.54
N ASP A 110 13.23 -0.52 19.62
CA ASP A 110 13.72 0.84 19.35
C ASP A 110 13.49 1.29 17.89
N LYS A 111 13.34 0.33 16.96
CA LYS A 111 13.00 0.60 15.56
C LYS A 111 11.51 0.62 15.27
N HIS A 112 10.66 0.13 16.18
CA HIS A 112 9.25 -0.09 15.87
C HIS A 112 8.53 1.17 15.41
N LEU A 113 8.75 2.32 16.07
CA LEU A 113 8.13 3.59 15.67
C LEU A 113 8.62 4.06 14.30
N GLY A 114 9.91 3.89 14.00
CA GLY A 114 10.46 4.21 12.68
C GLY A 114 9.84 3.35 11.58
N LEU A 115 9.73 2.05 11.81
CA LEU A 115 9.12 1.10 10.88
C LEU A 115 7.62 1.33 10.71
N ALA A 116 6.90 1.61 11.79
CA ALA A 116 5.49 1.96 11.74
C ALA A 116 5.27 3.22 10.89
N ASN A 117 6.14 4.24 11.05
CA ASN A 117 6.12 5.42 10.19
C ASN A 117 6.43 5.07 8.73
N ASP A 118 7.46 4.25 8.46
CA ASP A 118 7.77 3.81 7.08
C ASP A 118 6.60 3.05 6.44
N MET A 119 5.94 2.17 7.19
CA MET A 119 4.77 1.40 6.75
C MET A 119 3.55 2.28 6.54
N LEU A 120 3.32 3.26 7.41
CA LEU A 120 2.27 4.27 7.21
C LEU A 120 2.45 5.01 5.90
N MET A 121 3.68 5.44 5.62
CA MET A 121 3.97 6.06 4.34
C MET A 121 3.64 5.08 3.22
N MET A 122 3.97 3.80 3.34
CA MET A 122 3.69 2.80 2.32
C MET A 122 2.19 2.54 2.09
N TYR A 123 1.38 2.58 3.14
CA TYR A 123 -0.01 2.09 3.12
C TYR A 123 -1.07 3.19 3.17
N ILE A 124 -0.74 4.45 3.45
CA ILE A 124 -1.77 5.49 3.58
C ILE A 124 -2.69 5.59 2.35
N GLY A 125 -4.01 5.64 2.61
CA GLY A 125 -5.03 5.87 1.60
C GLY A 125 -5.41 4.64 0.77
N TYR A 126 -4.89 3.44 1.09
CA TYR A 126 -5.34 2.21 0.41
C TYR A 126 -6.84 1.96 0.62
N GLU A 127 -7.46 2.52 1.66
CA GLU A 127 -8.89 2.29 1.93
C GLU A 127 -9.79 2.88 0.83
N ARG A 128 -9.27 3.87 0.09
CA ARG A 128 -9.96 4.66 -0.93
C ARG A 128 -9.18 4.68 -2.24
N ALA A 129 -8.45 3.61 -2.56
CA ALA A 129 -7.78 3.49 -3.85
C ALA A 129 -8.72 2.88 -4.91
N PRO A 130 -8.62 3.30 -6.19
CA PRO A 130 -9.25 2.57 -7.28
C PRO A 130 -8.66 1.17 -7.40
N CYS A 131 -9.35 0.28 -8.12
CA CYS A 131 -8.83 -1.06 -8.35
C CYS A 131 -7.50 -1.01 -9.11
N ASP A 132 -6.44 -1.57 -8.53
CA ASP A 132 -5.10 -1.69 -9.12
C ASP A 132 -5.06 -2.58 -10.38
N VAL A 133 -6.13 -3.30 -10.71
CA VAL A 133 -6.22 -4.16 -11.89
C VAL A 133 -6.92 -3.44 -13.04
N CYS A 134 -8.10 -2.86 -12.81
CA CYS A 134 -8.89 -2.21 -13.87
C CYS A 134 -8.93 -0.68 -13.82
N GLY A 135 -8.35 -0.05 -12.80
CA GLY A 135 -8.31 1.41 -12.64
C GLY A 135 -9.62 2.05 -12.17
N SER A 136 -10.67 1.27 -11.94
CA SER A 136 -12.00 1.78 -11.60
C SER A 136 -12.25 1.87 -10.09
N TYR A 137 -12.94 2.93 -9.66
CA TYR A 137 -13.37 3.18 -8.26
C TYR A 137 -14.78 2.63 -7.94
N ALA A 138 -15.47 2.10 -8.97
CA ALA A 138 -16.89 1.71 -9.03
C ALA A 138 -17.89 2.88 -9.11
N THR A 139 -18.16 3.32 -10.35
CA THR A 139 -19.39 4.04 -10.75
C THR A 139 -19.86 3.63 -12.16
N ILE A 140 -19.63 2.37 -12.55
CA ILE A 140 -20.24 1.77 -13.76
C ILE A 140 -21.28 0.76 -13.25
N PRO A 141 -22.55 0.78 -13.73
CA PRO A 141 -23.54 -0.22 -13.37
C PRO A 141 -23.01 -1.64 -13.58
N GLY A 142 -23.02 -2.47 -12.53
CA GLY A 142 -22.55 -3.87 -12.57
C GLY A 142 -21.17 -4.14 -11.96
N PHE A 143 -20.38 -3.12 -11.61
CA PHE A 143 -19.11 -3.28 -10.90
C PHE A 143 -19.25 -2.96 -9.41
N LEU A 144 -18.71 -3.83 -8.54
CA LEU A 144 -18.64 -3.62 -7.09
C LEU A 144 -17.52 -2.65 -6.74
N THR A 145 -17.58 -1.96 -5.60
CA THR A 145 -16.43 -1.22 -5.04
C THR A 145 -15.25 -2.18 -4.81
N PRO A 146 -13.99 -1.77 -5.06
CA PRO A 146 -12.85 -2.64 -4.81
C PRO A 146 -12.63 -2.79 -3.30
N THR A 147 -13.03 -3.93 -2.76
CA THR A 147 -12.97 -4.22 -1.32
C THR A 147 -11.88 -5.24 -0.96
N CYS A 148 -11.36 -5.98 -1.93
CA CYS A 148 -10.32 -6.97 -1.68
C CYS A 148 -8.96 -6.29 -1.56
N ARG A 149 -8.17 -6.75 -0.59
CA ARG A 149 -6.86 -6.21 -0.30
C ARG A 149 -5.82 -7.32 -0.23
N SER A 150 -4.68 -7.09 -0.88
CA SER A 150 -3.58 -8.04 -0.91
C SER A 150 -2.27 -7.31 -0.61
N ILE A 151 -1.39 -7.91 0.16
CA ILE A 151 -0.09 -7.30 0.48
C ILE A 151 0.89 -7.61 -0.65
N GLU A 152 1.58 -6.58 -1.12
CA GLU A 152 2.61 -6.67 -2.15
C GLU A 152 3.84 -5.93 -1.67
N GLU A 153 4.75 -6.64 -0.97
CA GLU A 153 6.03 -6.20 -0.39
C GLU A 153 6.09 -4.77 0.20
N ASP A 154 5.97 -3.75 -0.65
CA ASP A 154 6.08 -2.33 -0.34
C ASP A 154 4.77 -1.51 -0.52
N PHE A 155 3.63 -2.15 -0.78
CA PHE A 155 2.30 -1.50 -0.80
C PHE A 155 1.15 -2.53 -0.61
N ILE A 156 -0.08 -2.02 -0.48
CA ILE A 156 -1.30 -2.83 -0.44
C ILE A 156 -2.02 -2.67 -1.78
N LEU A 157 -2.26 -3.79 -2.45
CA LEU A 157 -3.14 -3.89 -3.61
C LEU A 157 -4.60 -3.76 -3.19
N VAL A 158 -5.36 -2.98 -3.93
CA VAL A 158 -6.81 -2.82 -3.78
C VAL A 158 -7.47 -3.30 -5.06
N HIS A 159 -8.38 -4.25 -4.98
CA HIS A 159 -8.99 -4.83 -6.17
C HIS A 159 -10.43 -5.29 -5.98
N HIS A 160 -11.15 -5.39 -7.10
CA HIS A 160 -12.42 -6.08 -7.11
C HIS A 160 -12.20 -7.58 -6.91
N SER A 161 -13.14 -8.25 -6.26
CA SER A 161 -13.16 -9.72 -6.14
C SER A 161 -13.17 -10.42 -7.50
N GLN A 162 -13.76 -9.77 -8.50
CA GLN A 162 -13.90 -10.26 -9.88
C GLN A 162 -12.65 -10.01 -10.73
N CYS A 163 -11.83 -9.04 -10.34
CA CYS A 163 -10.59 -8.75 -11.04
C CYS A 163 -9.57 -9.81 -10.64
N LYS A 164 -9.27 -10.73 -11.57
CA LYS A 164 -8.21 -11.72 -11.38
C LYS A 164 -6.90 -11.00 -11.10
N VAL A 165 -6.41 -11.14 -9.88
CA VAL A 165 -4.98 -11.01 -9.59
C VAL A 165 -4.40 -12.35 -10.05
N GLU A 166 -4.15 -12.51 -11.35
CA GLU A 166 -3.35 -13.65 -11.79
C GLU A 166 -2.04 -13.56 -11.00
N GLN A 167 -1.79 -14.61 -10.22
CA GLN A 167 -0.69 -14.69 -9.28
C GLN A 167 0.58 -14.17 -9.98
N LEU A 168 1.19 -13.13 -9.41
CA LEU A 168 2.56 -12.72 -9.70
C LEU A 168 3.56 -13.79 -9.19
N GLU A 169 3.20 -15.07 -9.31
CA GLU A 169 4.05 -16.21 -9.06
C GLU A 169 4.72 -16.56 -10.39
N LYS A 170 5.96 -16.10 -10.51
CA LYS A 170 6.99 -16.83 -11.24
C LYS A 170 7.89 -17.51 -10.25
#